data_AF-A0A7K2N1V0-F1
#
_entry.id   AF-A0A7K2N1V0-F1
#
_cell.length_a   1.000
_cell.length_b   1.000
_cell.length_c   1.000
_cell.angle_alpha   90.00
_cell.angle_beta   90.00
_cell.angle_gamma   90.00
#
_symmetry.space_group_name_H-M   'P 1'
#
loop_
_entity.id
_entity.type
_entity.pdbx_description
1 polymer ?
#
loop_
_entity_poly.entity_id
_entity_poly.type
_entity_poly.pdbx_seq_one_letter_code
_entity_poly.pdbx_strand_id
1 'polypeptide(L)'
;MTEIETVTETAVPGHEMSAVEAAARIADGGLSPVDLAQQVLARIREEDPRVGAYTVVLEESVLEEAERASARIAREGPRGPLDGVPVSVKDLFDVAGTPTWAGSAALCRAGGTPAA
;
A
#
# COMPACT_ATOMS: atom_id res chain seq x y z
N MET A 1 -8.12 -7.36 45.25
CA MET A 1 -8.42 -7.92 43.92
C MET A 1 -8.02 -6.84 42.95
N THR A 2 -6.78 -6.88 42.45
CA THR A 2 -6.21 -5.80 41.64
C THR A 2 -6.61 -6.07 40.19
N GLU A 3 -7.40 -5.17 39.61
CA GLU A 3 -7.73 -5.18 38.19
C GLU A 3 -6.44 -4.97 37.39
N ILE A 4 -6.15 -5.90 36.48
CA ILE A 4 -5.08 -5.74 35.51
C ILE A 4 -5.67 -4.91 34.37
N GLU A 5 -5.36 -3.62 34.34
CA GLU A 5 -5.54 -2.81 33.13
C GLU A 5 -4.66 -3.43 32.05
N THR A 6 -5.30 -4.02 31.05
CA THR A 6 -4.64 -4.47 29.83
C THR A 6 -4.23 -3.22 29.07
N VAL A 7 -2.96 -2.85 29.19
CA VAL A 7 -2.33 -1.88 28.30
C VAL A 7 -2.38 -2.48 26.90
N THR A 8 -3.36 -2.05 26.10
CA THR A 8 -3.33 -2.29 24.66
C THR A 8 -2.09 -1.60 24.13
N GLU A 9 -1.08 -2.38 23.76
CA GLU A 9 0.06 -1.90 23.00
C GLU A 9 -0.47 -1.18 21.76
N THR A 10 -0.30 0.14 21.70
CA THR A 10 -0.76 0.95 20.57
C THR A 10 -0.06 0.43 19.33
N ALA A 11 -0.80 -0.21 18.43
CA ALA A 11 -0.25 -0.68 17.16
C ALA A 11 0.42 0.50 16.44
N VAL A 12 1.70 0.37 16.12
CA VAL A 12 2.45 1.39 15.37
C VAL A 12 1.71 1.65 14.05
N PRO A 13 1.34 2.91 13.73
CA PRO A 13 0.63 3.22 12.50
C PRO A 13 1.40 2.73 11.27
N GLY A 14 0.67 2.25 10.26
CA GLY A 14 1.22 1.75 8.99
C GLY A 14 2.33 2.62 8.38
N HIS A 15 2.14 3.94 8.43
CA HIS A 15 3.02 4.92 7.80
C HIS A 15 4.28 5.27 8.62
N GLU A 16 4.37 4.84 9.87
CA GLU A 16 5.56 5.03 10.71
C GLU A 16 6.52 3.83 10.65
N MET A 17 6.07 2.70 10.10
CA MET A 17 6.89 1.52 9.87
C MET A 17 7.72 1.67 8.59
N SER A 18 8.96 1.20 8.63
CA SER A 18 9.70 0.93 7.40
C SER A 18 9.07 -0.23 6.62
N ALA A 19 9.33 -0.28 5.31
CA ALA A 19 8.87 -1.39 4.47
C ALA A 19 9.39 -2.76 4.96
N VAL A 20 10.60 -2.80 5.52
CA VAL A 20 11.20 -4.02 6.07
C VAL A 20 10.48 -4.47 7.34
N GLU A 21 10.13 -3.55 8.23
CA GLU A 21 9.35 -3.87 9.43
C GLU A 21 7.94 -4.33 9.10
N ALA A 22 7.27 -3.65 8.15
CA ALA A 22 5.95 -4.06 7.67
C ALA A 22 6.00 -5.47 7.05
N ALA A 23 6.98 -5.75 6.19
CA ALA A 23 7.15 -7.08 5.60
C ALA A 23 7.41 -8.17 6.64
N ALA A 24 8.23 -7.90 7.66
CA ALA A 24 8.50 -8.85 8.74
C ALA A 24 7.23 -9.19 9.52
N ARG A 25 6.45 -8.17 9.91
CA ARG A 25 5.17 -8.35 10.61
C ARG A 25 4.10 -9.02 9.74
N ILE A 26 4.14 -8.82 8.43
CA ILE A 26 3.25 -9.55 7.51
C ILE A 26 3.66 -11.03 7.45
N ALA A 27 4.97 -11.31 7.35
CA ALA A 27 5.48 -12.67 7.25
C ALA A 27 5.23 -13.51 8.51
N ASP A 28 5.23 -12.90 9.70
CA ASP A 28 4.93 -13.58 10.96
C ASP A 28 3.44 -13.58 11.35
N GLY A 29 2.60 -12.90 10.57
CA GLY A 29 1.15 -12.80 10.78
C GLY A 29 0.71 -11.73 11.79
N GLY A 30 1.63 -10.92 12.31
CA GLY A 30 1.35 -9.79 13.19
C GLY A 30 0.75 -8.56 12.48
N LEU A 31 0.73 -8.55 11.15
CA LEU A 31 0.11 -7.49 10.34
C LEU A 31 -0.57 -8.08 9.10
N SER A 32 -1.84 -7.73 8.89
CA SER A 32 -2.56 -8.06 7.66
C SER A 32 -2.14 -7.11 6.52
N PRO A 33 -1.77 -7.63 5.33
CA PRO A 33 -1.56 -6.80 4.14
C PRO A 33 -2.76 -5.90 3.81
N VAL A 34 -3.98 -6.41 4.03
CA VAL A 34 -5.23 -5.68 3.77
C VAL A 34 -5.38 -4.51 4.73
N ASP A 35 -5.12 -4.73 6.02
CA ASP A 35 -5.21 -3.68 7.03
C ASP A 35 -4.17 -2.59 6.77
N LEU A 36 -2.94 -2.97 6.39
CA LEU A 36 -1.90 -2.02 6.00
C LEU A 36 -2.30 -1.20 4.77
N ALA A 37 -2.84 -1.84 3.72
CA ALA A 37 -3.32 -1.14 2.53
C ALA A 37 -4.45 -0.15 2.88
N GLN A 38 -5.40 -0.54 3.73
CA GLN A 38 -6.48 0.34 4.18
C GLN A 38 -5.95 1.54 4.98
N GLN A 39 -4.99 1.34 5.88
CA GLN A 39 -4.35 2.42 6.63
C GLN A 39 -3.63 3.42 5.70
N VAL A 40 -2.89 2.91 4.72
CA VAL A 40 -2.19 3.75 3.73
C VAL A 40 -3.20 4.54 2.89
N LEU A 41 -4.25 3.90 2.39
CA LEU A 41 -5.30 4.58 1.63
C LEU A 41 -6.03 5.65 2.45
N ALA A 42 -6.34 5.37 3.72
CA ALA A 42 -6.94 6.36 4.61
C ALA A 42 -6.04 7.59 4.76
N ARG A 43 -4.72 7.39 4.91
CA ARG A 43 -3.74 8.47 5.00
C ARG A 43 -3.63 9.27 3.71
N ILE A 44 -3.63 8.60 2.55
CA ILE A 44 -3.61 9.27 1.25
C ILE A 44 -4.84 10.18 1.12
N ARG A 45 -6.05 9.68 1.45
CA ARG A 45 -7.28 10.49 1.38
C ARG A 45 -7.25 11.71 2.28
N GLU A 46 -6.61 11.61 3.45
CA GLU A 46 -6.48 12.71 4.40
C GLU A 46 -5.44 13.76 3.94
N GLU A 47 -4.27 13.33 3.47
CA GLU A 47 -3.11 14.22 3.30
C GLU A 47 -2.83 14.63 1.86
N ASP A 48 -3.13 13.76 0.89
CA ASP A 48 -2.78 14.02 -0.51
C ASP A 48 -3.45 15.25 -1.13
N PRO A 49 -4.67 15.67 -0.71
CA PRO A 49 -5.24 16.95 -1.16
C PRO A 49 -4.34 18.17 -0.87
N ARG A 50 -3.48 18.07 0.15
CA ARG A 50 -2.52 19.11 0.53
C ARG A 50 -1.13 18.87 -0.06
N VAL A 51 -0.72 17.62 -0.20
CA VAL A 51 0.64 17.25 -0.64
C VAL A 51 0.74 17.17 -2.17
N GLY A 52 -0.26 16.63 -2.85
CA GLY A 52 -0.26 16.41 -4.30
C GLY A 52 0.81 15.43 -4.76
N ALA A 53 1.02 14.33 -4.02
CA ALA A 53 2.02 13.32 -4.29
C ALA A 53 1.62 12.33 -5.39
N TYR A 54 0.32 12.02 -5.53
CA TYR A 54 -0.16 11.01 -6.46
C TYR A 54 -0.85 11.63 -7.67
N THR A 55 -0.54 11.11 -8.86
CA THR A 55 -1.30 11.42 -10.08
C THR A 55 -2.52 10.52 -10.22
N VAL A 56 -2.40 9.27 -9.75
CA VAL A 56 -3.46 8.27 -9.67
C VAL A 56 -3.23 7.39 -8.45
N VAL A 57 -4.31 7.01 -7.77
CA VAL A 57 -4.29 6.05 -6.68
C VAL A 57 -5.10 4.83 -7.12
N LEU A 58 -4.47 3.66 -7.17
CA LEU A 58 -5.09 2.41 -7.62
C LEU A 58 -5.79 1.70 -6.45
N GLU A 59 -6.81 2.34 -5.87
CA GLU A 59 -7.44 1.87 -4.62
C GLU A 59 -8.01 0.44 -4.70
N GLU A 60 -8.70 0.12 -5.80
CA GLU A 60 -9.27 -1.21 -6.01
C GLU A 60 -8.17 -2.26 -6.17
N SER A 61 -7.23 -2.02 -7.09
CA SER A 61 -6.11 -2.93 -7.37
C SER A 61 -5.28 -3.23 -6.13
N VAL A 62 -4.95 -2.21 -5.31
CA VAL A 62 -4.11 -2.41 -4.13
C VAL A 62 -4.81 -3.28 -3.07
N LEU A 63 -6.14 -3.16 -2.93
CA LEU A 63 -6.90 -4.00 -2.00
C LEU A 63 -7.01 -5.44 -2.52
N GLU A 64 -7.31 -5.63 -3.81
CA GLU A 64 -7.33 -6.97 -4.43
C GLU A 64 -5.97 -7.67 -4.38
N GLU A 65 -4.88 -6.93 -4.58
CA GLU A 65 -3.52 -7.45 -4.44
C GLU A 65 -3.18 -7.81 -2.99
N ALA A 66 -3.60 -6.98 -2.03
CA ALA A 66 -3.41 -7.25 -0.61
C ALA A 66 -4.17 -8.50 -0.15
N GLU A 67 -5.40 -8.70 -0.61
CA GLU A 67 -6.19 -9.92 -0.33
C GLU A 67 -5.50 -11.16 -0.92
N ARG A 68 -5.08 -11.09 -2.19
CA ARG A 68 -4.32 -12.17 -2.83
C ARG A 68 -3.00 -12.45 -2.10
N ALA A 69 -2.33 -11.42 -1.61
CA ALA A 69 -1.12 -11.56 -0.80
C ALA A 69 -1.38 -12.24 0.52
N SER A 70 -2.37 -11.77 1.28
CA SER A 70 -2.78 -12.35 2.56
C SER A 70 -3.11 -13.84 2.43
N ALA A 71 -3.96 -14.21 1.48
CA ALA A 71 -4.36 -15.60 1.26
C ALA A 71 -3.18 -16.51 0.87
N ARG A 72 -2.24 -16.00 0.07
CA ARG A 72 -1.05 -16.75 -0.32
C ARG A 72 -0.07 -16.90 0.83
N ILE A 73 0.23 -15.81 1.55
CA ILE A 73 1.19 -15.81 2.66
C ILE A 73 0.74 -16.80 3.74
N ALA A 74 -0.55 -16.83 4.05
CA ALA A 74 -1.14 -17.79 4.98
C ALA A 74 -0.97 -19.26 4.53
N ARG A 75 -0.92 -19.53 3.23
CA ARG A 75 -0.85 -20.89 2.67
C ARG A 75 0.58 -21.36 2.40
N GLU A 76 1.41 -20.49 1.84
CA GLU A 76 2.71 -20.83 1.23
C GLU A 76 3.88 -20.08 1.87
N GLY A 77 3.59 -19.11 2.74
CA GLY A 77 4.56 -18.11 3.18
C GLY A 77 4.76 -16.99 2.16
N PRO A 78 5.55 -15.95 2.52
CA PRO A 78 5.84 -14.83 1.63
C PRO A 78 6.70 -15.24 0.43
N ARG A 79 6.37 -14.72 -0.76
CA ARG A 79 7.14 -14.96 -2.00
C ARG A 79 8.47 -14.21 -2.06
N GLY A 80 8.67 -13.23 -1.18
CA GLY A 80 9.84 -12.37 -1.20
C GLY A 80 9.80 -11.31 -0.09
N PRO A 81 10.85 -10.47 -0.02
CA PRO A 81 11.08 -9.57 1.11
C PRO A 81 10.09 -8.41 1.23
N LEU A 82 9.20 -8.20 0.26
CA LEU A 82 8.16 -7.17 0.28
C LEU A 82 6.76 -7.74 0.00
N ASP A 83 6.58 -9.05 0.12
CA ASP A 83 5.30 -9.66 -0.21
C ASP A 83 4.19 -9.14 0.74
N GLY A 84 3.18 -8.48 0.19
CA GLY A 84 2.09 -7.85 0.94
C GLY A 84 2.31 -6.40 1.37
N VAL A 85 3.47 -5.79 1.07
CA VAL A 85 3.74 -4.37 1.38
C VAL A 85 3.27 -3.47 0.23
N PRO A 86 2.40 -2.48 0.46
CA PRO A 86 2.00 -1.51 -0.57
C PRO A 86 3.20 -0.69 -1.07
N VAL A 87 3.22 -0.40 -2.37
CA VAL A 87 4.26 0.42 -3.00
C VAL A 87 3.65 1.49 -3.90
N SER A 88 4.34 2.63 -4.00
CA SER A 88 4.04 3.66 -4.99
C SER A 88 5.07 3.64 -6.11
N VAL A 89 4.62 3.72 -7.35
CA VAL A 89 5.48 3.81 -8.53
C VAL A 89 5.50 5.25 -9.00
N LYS A 90 6.69 5.80 -9.26
CA LYS A 90 6.81 7.13 -9.85
C LYS A 90 6.18 7.12 -11.24
N ASP A 91 5.37 8.13 -11.55
CA ASP A 91 4.76 8.36 -12.88
C ASP A 91 5.83 8.78 -13.91
N LEU A 92 6.85 7.95 -14.08
CA LEU A 92 7.86 7.91 -15.13
C LEU A 92 8.07 6.45 -15.61
N PHE A 93 7.42 5.50 -14.93
CA PHE A 93 7.50 4.08 -15.20
C PHE A 93 6.12 3.56 -15.50
N ASP A 94 6.07 2.67 -16.48
CA ASP A 94 4.83 2.07 -16.93
C ASP A 94 4.28 1.09 -15.91
N VAL A 95 3.00 1.24 -15.59
CA VAL A 95 2.21 0.28 -14.83
C VAL A 95 1.06 -0.17 -15.71
N ALA A 96 1.04 -1.45 -16.05
CA ALA A 96 0.09 -2.03 -17.01
C ALA A 96 -1.35 -1.62 -16.70
N GLY A 97 -2.10 -1.21 -17.72
CA GLY A 97 -3.48 -0.76 -17.60
C GLY A 97 -3.67 0.67 -17.07
N THR A 98 -2.59 1.39 -16.76
CA THR A 98 -2.63 2.79 -16.32
C THR A 98 -1.88 3.69 -17.30
N PRO A 99 -2.33 4.94 -17.54
CA PRO A 99 -1.60 5.88 -18.34
C PRO A 99 -0.36 6.40 -17.59
N THR A 100 0.77 6.52 -18.29
CA THR A 100 1.96 7.21 -17.80
C THR A 100 1.95 8.65 -18.30
N TRP A 101 1.86 9.64 -17.40
CA TRP A 101 1.82 11.06 -17.79
C TRP A 101 3.18 11.74 -17.72
N ALA A 102 4.18 11.10 -17.11
CA ALA A 102 5.54 11.62 -16.99
C ALA A 102 5.64 13.00 -16.31
N GLY A 103 4.66 13.37 -15.49
CA GLY A 103 4.53 14.74 -14.97
C GLY A 103 4.38 15.81 -16.05
N SER A 104 3.92 15.46 -17.26
CA SER A 104 3.84 16.34 -18.42
C SER A 104 2.39 16.65 -18.81
N ALA A 105 2.07 17.95 -18.88
CA ALA A 105 0.76 18.41 -19.33
C ALA A 105 0.44 17.99 -20.77
N ALA A 106 1.45 17.82 -21.64
CA ALA A 106 1.24 17.38 -23.02
C ALA A 106 0.73 15.94 -23.09
N LEU A 107 1.28 15.04 -22.26
CA LEU A 107 0.87 13.64 -22.19
C LEU A 107 -0.47 13.50 -21.47
N CYS A 108 -0.69 14.25 -20.39
CA CYS A 108 -1.96 14.29 -19.68
C CYS A 108 -3.13 14.73 -20.59
N ARG A 109 -2.95 15.82 -21.34
CA ARG A 109 -4.00 16.33 -22.25
C ARG A 109 -4.28 15.43 -23.45
N ALA A 110 -3.31 14.59 -23.83
CA ALA A 110 -3.51 13.59 -24.88
C ALA A 110 -4.31 12.36 -24.38
N GLY A 111 -4.75 12.35 -23.12
CA GLY A 111 -5.52 11.27 -22.51
C GLY A 111 -4.66 10.14 -21.92
N GLY A 112 -3.37 10.09 -22.27
CA GLY A 112 -2.44 9.02 -21.88
C GLY A 112 -2.84 7.67 -22.47
N THR A 113 -1.96 7.03 -23.25
CA THR A 113 -2.21 5.64 -23.65
C THR A 113 -1.88 4.74 -22.44
N PRO A 114 -2.78 3.82 -22.05
CA PRO A 114 -2.46 2.86 -20.99
C PRO A 114 -1.21 2.06 -21.36
N ALA A 115 -0.32 1.89 -20.39
CA ALA A 115 0.81 0.99 -20.54
C ALA A 115 0.32 -0.44 -20.82
N ALA A 116 1.09 -1.15 -21.66
CA ALA A 116 0.83 -2.53 -22.05
C ALA A 116 1.04 -3.52 -20.90
#